data_AF-A0AAP0NZ98-F1
#
_entry.id   AF-A0AAP0NZ98-F1
#
_cell.length_a   1.000
_cell.length_b   1.000
_cell.length_c   1.000
_cell.angle_alpha   90.00
_cell.angle_beta   90.00
_cell.angle_gamma   90.00
#
_symmetry.space_group_name_H-M   'P 1'
#
loop_
_entity.id
_entity.type
_entity.pdbx_description
1 polymer ?
#
loop_
_entity_poly.entity_id
_entity_poly.type
_entity_poly.pdbx_seq_one_letter_code
_entity_poly.pdbx_strand_id
1 'polypeptide(L)'
;MQLVHSERKRRVTVRVREEGEAVSESGREEAVRGAATTCFVALHPSLKGVTGKYFQDCNEFKPSKLARDQLLAKELWDFSSKSVHSA
;
A
#
# COMPACT_ATOMS: atom_id res chain seq x y z
N MET A 1 -10.62 10.34 -46.68
CA MET A 1 -9.33 9.76 -46.23
C MET A 1 -8.37 10.92 -46.03
N GLN A 2 -8.14 11.35 -44.79
CA GLN A 2 -7.01 12.21 -44.46
C GLN A 2 -6.27 11.65 -43.25
N LEU A 3 -4.96 11.62 -43.45
CA LEU A 3 -3.92 10.94 -42.69
C LEU A 3 -3.68 11.67 -41.35
N VAL A 4 -3.46 10.88 -40.31
CA VAL A 4 -2.90 11.23 -38.99
C VAL A 4 -1.57 11.97 -39.15
N HIS A 5 -1.26 12.96 -38.29
CA HIS A 5 0.05 13.26 -37.65
C HIS A 5 -0.23 14.30 -36.55
N SER A 6 -0.38 13.90 -35.29
CA SER A 6 0.71 13.71 -34.31
C SER A 6 1.26 15.03 -33.74
N GLU A 7 1.04 15.16 -32.43
CA GLU A 7 1.67 16.07 -31.44
C GLU A 7 1.47 17.59 -31.58
N ARG A 8 0.83 18.19 -30.57
CA ARG A 8 1.35 19.44 -29.97
C ARG A 8 0.74 19.75 -28.60
N LYS A 9 1.62 19.56 -27.61
CA LYS A 9 1.93 20.52 -26.56
C LYS A 9 0.90 20.62 -25.41
N ARG A 10 1.10 19.78 -24.39
CA ARG A 10 0.64 20.05 -23.02
C ARG A 10 1.29 21.37 -22.55
N ARG A 11 0.59 22.48 -22.72
CA ARG A 11 1.00 23.79 -22.20
C ARG A 11 0.64 23.85 -20.72
N VAL A 12 1.50 23.25 -19.88
CA VAL A 12 1.47 23.47 -18.44
C VAL A 12 1.78 24.95 -18.22
N THR A 13 0.77 25.72 -17.79
CA THR A 13 0.95 27.14 -17.47
C THR A 13 1.45 27.18 -16.04
N VAL A 14 2.78 27.15 -15.85
CA VAL A 14 3.41 27.29 -14.53
C VAL A 14 3.20 28.74 -14.08
N ARG A 15 2.28 28.97 -13.13
CA ARG A 15 2.24 30.24 -12.40
C ARG A 15 3.32 30.20 -11.34
N VAL A 16 4.35 31.03 -11.51
CA VAL A 16 5.38 31.27 -10.49
C VAL A 16 4.70 31.95 -9.31
N ARG A 17 4.66 31.29 -8.15
CA ARG A 17 4.27 31.86 -6.87
C ARG A 17 5.48 31.73 -5.95
N GLU A 18 5.88 32.85 -5.36
CA GLU A 18 7.03 32.92 -4.46
C GLU A 18 6.86 32.02 -3.23
N GLU A 19 7.98 31.39 -2.86
CA GLU A 19 8.31 30.74 -1.59
C GLU A 19 7.22 29.88 -0.94
N GLY A 20 7.17 28.62 -1.38
CA GLY A 20 6.48 27.52 -0.73
C GLY A 20 6.83 26.25 -1.48
N GLU A 21 7.67 25.42 -0.87
CA GLU A 21 8.23 24.19 -1.41
C GLU A 21 7.22 23.40 -2.27
N ALA A 22 7.49 23.34 -3.57
CA ALA A 22 6.66 22.64 -4.54
C ALA A 22 6.84 21.13 -4.37
N VAL A 23 6.12 20.55 -3.41
CA VAL A 23 5.91 19.11 -3.35
C VAL A 23 5.06 18.75 -4.57
N SER A 24 5.67 18.06 -5.54
CA SER A 24 5.00 17.49 -6.69
C SER A 24 3.75 16.72 -6.24
N GLU A 25 2.57 17.09 -6.75
CA GLU A 25 1.29 16.44 -6.45
C GLU A 25 1.30 14.92 -6.71
N SER A 26 2.26 14.45 -7.52
CA SER A 26 2.52 13.03 -7.81
C SER A 26 2.89 12.19 -6.58
N GLY A 27 3.47 12.76 -5.51
CA GLY A 27 3.92 12.00 -4.34
C GLY A 27 2.81 11.66 -3.34
N ARG A 28 1.72 12.45 -3.31
CA ARG A 28 0.62 12.28 -2.34
C ARG A 28 -0.29 11.11 -2.70
N GLU A 29 -0.51 10.87 -3.99
CA GLU A 29 -1.38 9.77 -4.45
C GLU A 29 -0.74 8.40 -4.21
N GLU A 30 0.58 8.28 -4.35
CA GLU A 30 1.32 7.06 -4.04
C GLU A 30 1.23 6.71 -2.55
N ALA A 31 1.38 7.71 -1.68
CA ALA A 31 1.24 7.52 -0.23
C ALA A 31 -0.17 7.08 0.17
N VAL A 32 -1.21 7.68 -0.40
CA VAL A 32 -2.61 7.30 -0.12
C VAL A 32 -2.90 5.88 -0.61
N ARG A 33 -2.40 5.50 -1.79
CA ARG A 33 -2.58 4.15 -2.33
C ARG A 33 -1.81 3.09 -1.52
N GLY A 34 -0.62 3.42 -1.02
CA GLY A 34 0.19 2.51 -0.21
C GLY A 34 -0.42 2.16 1.15
N ALA A 35 -1.19 3.09 1.76
CA ALA A 35 -1.83 2.86 3.05
C ALA A 35 -3.29 2.37 2.95
N ALA A 36 -3.88 2.34 1.75
CA ALA A 36 -5.31 2.11 1.55
C ALA A 36 -5.84 0.83 2.22
N THR A 37 -5.17 -0.32 1.98
CA THR A 37 -5.57 -1.60 2.58
C THR A 37 -5.48 -1.57 4.11
N THR A 38 -4.42 -0.98 4.67
CA THR A 38 -4.24 -0.85 6.12
C THR A 38 -5.34 0.01 6.74
N CYS A 39 -5.64 1.16 6.15
CA CYS A 39 -6.71 2.05 6.62
C CYS A 39 -8.09 1.39 6.52
N PHE A 40 -8.35 0.65 5.44
CA PHE A 40 -9.59 -0.11 5.29
C PHE A 40 -9.76 -1.17 6.38
N VAL A 41 -8.74 -2.00 6.61
CA VAL A 41 -8.79 -3.06 7.62
C VAL A 41 -8.94 -2.52 9.04
N ALA A 42 -8.29 -1.39 9.35
CA ALA A 42 -8.32 -0.80 10.68
C ALA A 42 -9.65 -0.08 11.01
N LEU A 43 -10.31 0.52 10.02
CA LEU A 43 -11.39 1.50 10.27
C LEU A 43 -12.76 1.06 9.75
N HIS A 44 -12.84 0.15 8.78
CA HIS A 44 -14.11 -0.12 8.12
C HIS A 44 -15.08 -0.88 9.03
N PRO A 45 -16.32 -0.38 9.26
CA PRO A 45 -17.27 -0.99 10.19
C PRO A 45 -17.62 -2.46 9.88
N SER A 46 -17.57 -2.86 8.61
CA SER A 46 -17.85 -4.25 8.22
C SER A 46 -16.80 -5.24 8.71
N LEU A 47 -15.63 -4.77 9.15
CA LEU A 47 -14.55 -5.60 9.65
C LEU A 47 -14.48 -5.63 11.19
N LYS A 48 -15.45 -5.01 11.86
CA LYS A 48 -15.54 -5.05 13.32
C LYS A 48 -15.64 -6.50 13.82
N GLY A 49 -14.63 -6.94 14.56
CA GLY A 49 -14.55 -8.30 15.11
C GLY A 49 -13.99 -9.35 14.16
N VAL A 50 -13.60 -8.99 12.93
CA VAL A 50 -12.94 -9.90 11.99
C VAL A 50 -11.48 -10.08 12.39
N THR A 51 -11.02 -11.33 12.55
CA THR A 51 -9.64 -11.67 12.89
C THR A 51 -9.11 -12.83 12.05
N GLY A 52 -7.79 -12.97 11.95
CA GLY A 52 -7.14 -14.10 11.27
C GLY A 52 -7.26 -14.12 9.74
N LYS A 53 -7.68 -13.00 9.13
CA LYS A 53 -7.82 -12.83 7.68
C LYS A 53 -6.65 -12.05 7.09
N TYR A 54 -6.38 -12.31 5.81
CA TYR A 54 -5.36 -11.59 5.04
C TYR A 54 -6.05 -10.75 3.97
N PHE A 55 -5.63 -9.50 3.80
CA PHE A 55 -6.22 -8.57 2.86
C PHE A 55 -5.18 -8.03 1.88
N GLN A 56 -5.57 -7.91 0.61
CA GLN A 56 -4.82 -7.28 -0.48
C GLN A 56 -5.81 -6.46 -1.31
N ASP A 57 -5.41 -5.27 -1.74
CA ASP A 57 -6.29 -4.34 -2.48
C ASP A 57 -7.69 -4.18 -1.85
N CYS A 58 -7.73 -4.01 -0.52
CA CYS A 58 -8.96 -3.92 0.28
C CYS A 58 -9.93 -5.14 0.21
N ASN A 59 -9.48 -6.29 -0.31
CA ASN A 59 -10.28 -7.51 -0.39
C ASN A 59 -9.65 -8.65 0.41
N GLU A 60 -10.45 -9.60 0.91
CA GLU A 60 -9.92 -10.79 1.57
C GLU A 60 -9.27 -11.72 0.54
N PHE A 61 -8.04 -12.16 0.81
CA PHE A 61 -7.29 -13.09 -0.03
C PHE A 61 -6.80 -14.29 0.76
N LYS A 62 -6.67 -15.42 0.07
CA LYS A 62 -6.05 -16.62 0.64
C LYS A 62 -4.52 -16.52 0.52
N PRO A 63 -3.78 -16.47 1.64
CA PRO A 63 -2.32 -16.39 1.58
C PRO A 63 -1.71 -17.74 1.15
N SER A 64 -0.41 -17.71 0.88
CA SER A 64 0.36 -18.88 0.42
C SER A 64 0.22 -20.08 1.37
N LYS A 65 0.60 -21.29 0.91
CA LYS A 65 0.54 -22.50 1.75
C LYS A 65 1.42 -22.37 3.00
N LEU A 66 2.64 -21.87 2.83
CA LEU A 66 3.60 -21.69 3.93
C LEU A 66 3.13 -20.65 4.94
N ALA A 67 2.50 -19.56 4.49
CA ALA A 67 1.95 -18.54 5.37
C ALA A 67 0.78 -19.03 6.26
N ARG A 68 0.24 -20.23 5.96
CA ARG A 68 -0.83 -20.87 6.72
C ARG A 68 -0.36 -22.10 7.50
N ASP A 69 0.93 -22.41 7.47
CA ASP A 69 1.51 -23.53 8.19
C ASP A 69 1.72 -23.15 9.67
N GLN A 70 0.95 -23.80 10.55
CA GLN A 70 0.99 -23.51 11.99
C GLN A 70 2.28 -24.01 12.66
N LEU A 71 2.89 -25.09 12.16
CA LEU A 71 4.14 -25.62 12.72
C LEU A 71 5.27 -24.66 12.39
N LEU A 72 5.36 -24.23 11.13
CA LEU A 72 6.36 -23.27 10.69
C LEU A 72 6.21 -21.91 11.41
N ALA A 73 4.96 -21.44 11.62
CA ALA A 73 4.70 -20.22 12.35
C ALA A 73 5.19 -20.29 13.81
N LYS A 74 5.02 -21.44 14.46
CA LYS A 74 5.50 -21.68 15.83
C LYS A 74 7.03 -21.69 15.89
N GLU A 75 7.69 -22.42 14.99
CA GLU A 75 9.16 -22.45 14.92
C GLU A 75 9.76 -21.05 14.71
N LEU A 76 9.16 -20.26 13.82
CA LEU A 76 9.57 -18.88 13.55
C LEU A 76 9.40 -17.98 14.78
N TRP A 77 8.29 -18.12 15.51
CA TRP A 77 8.05 -17.38 16.75
C TRP A 77 9.08 -17.72 17.83
N ASP A 78 9.36 -19.01 18.04
CA ASP A 78 10.33 -19.47 19.03
C ASP A 78 11.74 -18.98 18.70
N PHE A 79 12.11 -18.94 17.42
CA PHE A 79 13.39 -18.41 16.96
C PHE A 79 13.50 -16.90 17.21
N SER A 80 12.53 -16.12 16.72
CA SER A 80 12.55 -14.65 16.82
C SER A 80 12.48 -14.18 18.27
N SER A 81 11.69 -14.85 19.11
CA SER A 81 11.61 -14.56 20.55
C SER A 81 12.97 -14.77 21.23
N LYS A 82 13.73 -15.82 20.88
CA LYS A 82 15.06 -16.03 21.44
C LYS A 82 16.04 -14.92 21.03
N SER A 83 16.00 -14.46 19.78
CA SER A 83 16.89 -13.40 19.30
C SER A 83 16.67 -12.05 20.00
N VAL A 84 15.43 -11.66 20.27
CA VAL A 84 15.16 -10.35 20.91
C VAL A 84 15.47 -10.31 22.41
N HIS A 85 15.55 -11.46 23.07
CA HIS A 85 15.89 -11.56 24.50
C HIS A 85 17.38 -11.85 24.76
N SER A 86 18.20 -11.98 23.71
CA SER A 86 19.65 -12.21 23.85
C SER A 86 20.50 -10.95 23.62
N ALA A 87 19.88 -9.76 23.64
CA ALA A 87 20.53 -8.46 23.45
C ALA A 87 20.77 -7.73 24.79
#